data_AF-A9X3T6-F1
#
_entry.id   AF-A9X3T6-F1
#
_cell.length_a   1.000
_cell.length_b   1.000
_cell.length_c   1.000
_cell.angle_alpha   90.00
_cell.angle_beta   90.00
_cell.angle_gamma   90.00
#
_symmetry.space_group_name_H-M   'P 1'
#
loop_
_entity.id
_entity.type
_entity.pdbx_description
1 polymer ?
#
loop_
_entity_poly.entity_id
_entity_poly.type
_entity_poly.pdbx_seq_one_letter_code
_entity_poly.pdbx_strand_id
1 'polypeptide(L)'
;MASKGPSASASPENSSAGGPSGSSNGAGESGGQDSTFECNICLDTAKDAVISLCGHLFCWPCLHQWLETRPNRQVCPVCKAGISRDKVIPLYGRGSTGPLSYFAIHTAPG
;
A
#
# COMPACT_ATOMS: atom_id res chain seq x y z
N MET A 1 -58.70 -4.89 26.89
CA MET A 1 -58.45 -4.81 28.35
C MET A 1 -57.01 -5.22 28.60
N ALA A 2 -56.25 -4.30 29.18
CA ALA A 2 -54.80 -4.26 29.20
C ALA A 2 -54.19 -5.28 30.18
N SER A 3 -53.03 -5.83 29.82
CA SER A 3 -52.09 -6.43 30.78
C SER A 3 -50.64 -6.08 30.41
N LYS A 4 -49.91 -5.64 31.44
CA LYS A 4 -48.58 -5.02 31.52
C LYS A 4 -47.43 -5.85 30.93
N GLY A 5 -46.34 -5.16 30.54
CA GLY A 5 -45.02 -5.72 30.20
C GLY A 5 -44.26 -6.36 31.38
N PRO A 6 -42.98 -6.73 31.18
CA PRO A 6 -41.88 -5.83 31.55
C PRO A 6 -40.69 -5.77 30.56
N SER A 7 -39.90 -4.69 30.69
CA SER A 7 -38.58 -4.46 30.11
C SER A 7 -37.55 -5.54 30.47
N ALA A 8 -36.65 -5.88 29.55
CA ALA A 8 -35.24 -6.10 29.86
C ALA A 8 -34.40 -5.98 28.58
N SER A 9 -33.50 -5.01 28.59
CA SER A 9 -32.43 -4.80 27.64
C SER A 9 -31.33 -5.84 27.87
N ALA A 10 -30.79 -6.45 26.81
CA ALA A 10 -29.44 -7.02 26.81
C ALA A 10 -28.95 -7.20 25.36
N SER A 11 -27.91 -6.45 24.98
CA SER A 11 -26.99 -6.79 23.89
C SER A 11 -25.63 -7.12 24.51
N PRO A 12 -24.63 -7.54 23.72
CA PRO A 12 -24.09 -8.89 23.65
C PRO A 12 -22.83 -9.09 24.52
N GLU A 13 -22.61 -10.30 25.00
CA GLU A 13 -21.36 -10.71 25.64
C GLU A 13 -20.28 -10.94 24.57
N ASN A 14 -19.48 -9.91 24.32
CA ASN A 14 -18.21 -9.99 23.62
C ASN A 14 -17.14 -10.51 24.61
N SER A 15 -16.72 -11.76 24.42
CA SER A 15 -15.54 -12.32 25.09
C SER A 15 -14.54 -12.81 24.06
N SER A 16 -13.47 -12.04 23.87
CA SER A 16 -12.21 -12.55 23.33
C SER A 16 -11.07 -11.74 23.90
N ALA A 17 -10.42 -12.31 24.91
CA ALA A 17 -9.15 -11.85 25.43
C ALA A 17 -8.01 -12.51 24.65
N GLY A 18 -6.96 -11.73 24.34
CA GLY A 18 -5.62 -12.28 24.11
C GLY A 18 -4.85 -11.73 22.91
N GLY A 19 -4.15 -10.59 23.11
CA GLY A 19 -2.81 -10.23 22.59
C GLY A 19 -2.50 -10.26 21.08
N PRO A 20 -1.38 -9.66 20.62
CA PRO A 20 -0.23 -9.22 21.40
C PRO A 20 0.05 -7.71 21.36
N SER A 21 0.75 -7.24 22.39
CA SER A 21 1.59 -6.05 22.35
C SER A 21 2.67 -6.26 21.28
N GLY A 22 2.52 -5.60 20.13
CA GLY A 22 3.58 -5.48 19.13
C GLY A 22 4.38 -4.23 19.42
N SER A 23 5.55 -4.42 20.05
CA SER A 23 6.54 -3.39 20.32
C SER A 23 6.80 -2.53 19.08
N SER A 24 6.64 -1.22 19.24
CA SER A 24 7.24 -0.23 18.37
C SER A 24 8.75 -0.38 18.41
N ASN A 25 9.29 -1.18 17.49
CA ASN A 25 10.72 -1.20 17.22
C ASN A 25 11.02 -0.01 16.30
N GLY A 26 11.28 1.14 16.90
CA GLY A 26 12.05 2.18 16.26
C GLY A 26 13.49 1.69 16.13
N ALA A 27 13.90 1.32 14.92
CA ALA A 27 15.30 1.21 14.53
C ALA A 27 15.49 2.23 13.41
N GLY A 28 16.24 3.29 13.74
CA GLY A 28 16.16 4.57 13.06
C GLY A 28 16.75 4.62 11.66
N GLU A 29 16.45 5.71 10.97
CA GLU A 29 17.15 6.09 9.76
C GLU A 29 17.42 7.59 9.74
N SER A 30 18.71 7.91 9.58
CA SER A 30 19.20 9.23 9.23
C SER A 30 18.46 9.75 8.01
N GLY A 31 17.88 10.93 8.13
CA GLY A 31 17.02 11.54 7.12
C GLY A 31 17.73 11.81 5.80
N GLY A 32 17.71 10.82 4.91
CA GLY A 32 17.50 11.01 3.48
C GLY A 32 16.14 10.40 3.18
N GLN A 33 15.13 11.23 2.90
CA GLN A 33 13.83 10.74 2.42
C GLN A 33 14.04 10.17 1.01
N ASP A 34 14.55 8.95 0.90
CA ASP A 34 14.46 8.18 -0.33
C ASP A 34 12.96 8.00 -0.58
N SER A 35 12.45 8.70 -1.59
CA SER A 35 11.03 8.69 -1.92
C SER A 35 10.72 7.34 -2.55
N THR A 36 10.38 6.35 -1.72
CA THR A 36 9.95 5.04 -2.16
C THR A 36 8.55 5.14 -2.77
N PHE A 37 8.30 4.38 -3.84
CA PHE A 37 6.98 4.30 -4.45
C PHE A 37 6.09 3.35 -3.63
N GLU A 38 4.92 3.80 -3.18
CA GLU A 38 3.98 2.99 -2.40
C GLU A 38 2.82 2.46 -3.25
N CYS A 39 2.52 1.16 -3.14
CA CYS A 39 1.44 0.51 -3.87
C CYS A 39 0.07 0.72 -3.19
N ASN A 40 -0.91 1.24 -3.93
CA ASN A 40 -2.27 1.51 -3.44
C ASN A 40 -3.15 0.24 -3.22
N ILE A 41 -2.59 -0.97 -3.33
CA ILE A 41 -3.31 -2.24 -3.07
C ILE A 41 -2.72 -2.94 -1.85
N CYS A 42 -1.39 -3.16 -1.81
CA CYS A 42 -0.73 -3.85 -0.71
C CYS A 42 -0.17 -2.92 0.36
N LEU A 43 -0.16 -1.60 0.12
CA LEU A 43 0.33 -0.56 1.04
C LEU A 43 1.77 -0.79 1.48
N ASP A 44 2.60 -1.28 0.56
CA ASP A 44 4.03 -1.55 0.74
C ASP A 44 4.78 -0.98 -0.48
N THR A 45 6.11 -0.98 -0.42
CA THR A 45 7.00 -0.58 -1.52
C THR A 45 6.62 -1.32 -2.79
N ALA A 46 6.33 -0.55 -3.84
CA ALA A 46 5.82 -1.06 -5.09
C ALA A 46 6.90 -1.84 -5.85
N LYS A 47 6.70 -3.16 -5.98
CA LYS A 47 7.51 -4.05 -6.80
C LYS A 47 6.98 -4.04 -8.22
N ASP A 48 7.87 -3.89 -9.20
CA ASP A 48 7.49 -3.70 -10.61
C ASP A 48 6.43 -2.59 -10.73
N ALA A 49 6.78 -1.41 -10.19
CA ALA A 49 5.84 -0.31 -10.04
C ALA A 49 5.25 0.10 -11.40
N VAL A 50 3.93 0.23 -11.45
CA VAL A 50 3.18 0.70 -12.62
C VAL A 50 2.27 1.85 -12.23
N ILE A 51 2.18 2.85 -13.10
CA ILE A 51 1.23 3.94 -13.00
C ILE A 51 0.12 3.75 -14.03
N SER A 52 -1.11 3.85 -13.56
CA SER A 52 -2.30 3.94 -14.40
C SER A 52 -2.41 5.32 -15.06
N LEU A 53 -3.13 5.44 -16.19
CA LEU A 53 -3.34 6.75 -16.84
C LEU A 53 -4.03 7.79 -15.95
N CYS A 54 -4.74 7.34 -14.90
CA CYS A 54 -5.33 8.22 -13.89
C CYS A 54 -4.36 8.63 -12.77
N GLY A 55 -3.08 8.26 -12.84
CA GLY A 55 -2.02 8.67 -11.93
C GLY A 55 -1.81 7.79 -10.69
N HIS A 56 -2.65 6.77 -10.45
CA HIS A 56 -2.48 5.90 -9.29
C HIS A 56 -1.45 4.81 -9.52
N LEU A 57 -0.67 4.52 -8.47
CA LEU A 57 0.50 3.64 -8.49
C LEU A 57 0.21 2.30 -7.81
N PHE A 58 0.68 1.22 -8.42
CA PHE A 58 0.49 -0.14 -7.93
C PHE A 58 1.74 -1.00 -8.20
N CYS A 59 1.88 -2.12 -7.49
CA CYS A 59 2.70 -3.24 -7.98
C CYS A 59 2.02 -3.84 -9.21
N TRP A 60 2.79 -4.20 -10.24
CA TRP A 60 2.27 -4.97 -11.37
C TRP A 60 1.49 -6.23 -10.95
N PRO A 61 2.01 -7.14 -10.09
CA PRO A 61 1.26 -8.34 -9.69
C PRO A 61 -0.05 -8.01 -8.95
N CYS A 62 -0.08 -6.96 -8.12
CA CYS A 62 -1.28 -6.55 -7.41
C CYS A 62 -2.36 -6.05 -8.38
N LEU A 63 -1.97 -5.19 -9.33
CA LEU A 63 -2.90 -4.67 -10.32
C LEU A 63 -3.37 -5.77 -11.28
N HIS A 64 -2.47 -6.65 -11.70
CA HIS A 64 -2.80 -7.75 -12.61
C HIS A 64 -3.84 -8.70 -11.99
N GLN A 65 -3.65 -9.14 -10.75
CA GLN A 65 -4.64 -9.92 -10.00
C GLN A 65 -5.98 -9.19 -9.86
N TRP A 66 -5.95 -7.87 -9.62
CA TRP A 66 -7.16 -7.05 -9.52
C TRP A 66 -7.98 -7.07 -10.81
N LEU A 67 -7.31 -7.00 -11.98
CA LEU A 67 -7.95 -7.00 -13.30
C LEU A 67 -8.45 -8.40 -13.70
N GLU A 68 -7.72 -9.46 -13.35
CA GLU A 68 -8.11 -10.84 -13.64
C GLU A 68 -9.34 -11.29 -12.85
N THR A 69 -9.44 -10.89 -11.58
CA THR A 69 -10.61 -11.19 -10.74
C THR A 69 -11.87 -10.43 -11.16
N ARG A 70 -11.74 -9.42 -12.05
CA ARG A 70 -12.82 -8.50 -12.44
C ARG A 70 -12.82 -8.23 -13.95
N PRO A 71 -12.96 -9.25 -14.81
CA PRO A 71 -12.83 -9.09 -16.26
C PRO A 71 -13.85 -8.09 -16.83
N ASN A 72 -15.06 -8.05 -16.30
CA ASN A 72 -16.13 -7.14 -16.74
C ASN A 72 -16.03 -5.73 -16.12
N ARG A 73 -15.07 -5.48 -15.22
CA ARG A 73 -14.94 -4.22 -14.49
C ARG A 73 -13.49 -3.78 -14.36
N GLN A 74 -12.93 -3.39 -15.50
CA GLN A 74 -11.57 -2.88 -15.62
C GLN A 74 -11.50 -1.41 -15.16
N VAL A 75 -11.55 -1.21 -13.83
CA VAL A 75 -11.51 0.11 -13.19
C VAL A 75 -10.38 0.20 -12.17
N CYS A 76 -9.82 1.41 -12.03
CA CYS A 76 -8.81 1.74 -11.04
C CYS A 76 -9.34 1.44 -9.61
N PRO A 77 -8.59 0.71 -8.76
CA PRO A 77 -8.98 0.42 -7.38
C PRO A 77 -9.26 1.70 -6.56
N VAL A 78 -8.58 2.80 -6.86
CA VAL A 78 -8.67 4.06 -6.12
C VAL A 78 -9.82 4.93 -6.64
N CYS A 79 -9.67 5.52 -7.82
CA CYS A 79 -10.62 6.53 -8.33
C CYS A 79 -11.71 5.99 -9.28
N LYS A 80 -11.73 4.68 -9.54
CA LYS A 80 -12.69 4.01 -10.44
C LYS A 80 -12.64 4.44 -11.92
N ALA A 81 -11.65 5.23 -12.33
CA ALA A 81 -11.40 5.52 -13.74
C ALA A 81 -11.14 4.23 -14.52
N GLY A 82 -11.49 4.21 -15.82
CA GLY A 82 -11.21 3.07 -16.69
C GLY A 82 -9.71 2.80 -16.76
N ILE A 83 -9.34 1.53 -16.66
CA ILE A 83 -7.95 1.07 -16.77
C ILE A 83 -7.90 -0.12 -17.74
N SER A 84 -6.75 -0.36 -18.35
CA SER A 84 -6.53 -1.54 -19.18
C SER A 84 -5.11 -2.05 -18.94
N ARG A 85 -4.94 -3.36 -18.98
CA ARG A 85 -3.65 -4.01 -18.70
C ARG A 85 -2.53 -3.50 -19.62
N ASP A 86 -2.85 -3.23 -20.88
CA ASP A 86 -1.91 -2.75 -21.90
C ASP A 86 -1.70 -1.22 -21.87
N LYS A 87 -2.38 -0.52 -20.95
CA LYS A 87 -2.38 0.96 -20.84
C LYS A 87 -1.82 1.43 -19.50
N VAL A 88 -0.92 0.65 -18.90
CA VAL A 88 -0.16 1.09 -17.72
C VAL A 88 1.26 1.44 -18.13
N ILE A 89 1.85 2.37 -17.40
CA ILE A 89 3.19 2.87 -17.67
C ILE A 89 4.09 2.31 -16.57
N PRO A 90 5.06 1.43 -16.88
CA PRO A 90 6.00 0.95 -15.89
C PRO A 90 6.92 2.10 -15.45
N LEU A 91 7.18 2.16 -14.16
CA LEU A 91 8.15 3.07 -13.57
C LEU A 91 9.42 2.32 -13.21
N TYR A 92 10.48 2.63 -13.93
CA TYR A 92 11.83 2.21 -13.58
C TYR A 92 12.52 3.39 -12.89
N GLY A 93 12.34 3.47 -11.58
CA GLY A 93 12.98 4.49 -10.75
C GLY A 93 14.42 4.11 -10.44
N ARG A 94 15.31 5.10 -10.51
CA ARG A 94 16.67 5.05 -9.97
C ARG A 94 16.66 5.23 -8.44
N GLY A 95 15.75 4.52 -7.76
CA GLY A 95 15.57 4.53 -6.31
C GLY A 95 16.71 3.79 -5.63
N SER A 96 17.22 4.36 -4.54
CA SER A 96 18.58 4.18 -4.06
C SER A 96 18.87 2.74 -3.61
N THR A 97 19.58 1.98 -4.44
CA THR A 97 20.20 0.73 -4.01
C THR A 97 21.45 1.04 -3.17
N GLY A 98 21.27 1.05 -1.85
CA GLY A 98 22.37 0.94 -0.89
C GLY A 98 23.27 2.18 -0.73
N PRO A 99 24.11 2.20 0.31
CA PRO A 99 24.96 3.34 0.63
C PRO A 99 25.87 3.67 -0.54
N LEU A 100 25.84 4.94 -0.95
CA LEU A 100 26.78 5.57 -1.86
C LEU A 100 28.20 5.63 -1.25
N SER A 101 28.82 4.48 -0.93
CA SER A 101 30.21 4.43 -0.48
C SER A 101 31.20 4.10 -1.60
N TYR A 102 30.73 3.86 -2.84
CA TYR A 102 31.63 3.38 -3.91
C TYR A 102 32.04 4.41 -4.98
N PHE A 103 31.45 5.61 -5.03
CA PHE A 103 31.82 6.56 -6.11
C PHE A 103 32.04 7.99 -5.63
N ALA A 104 32.91 8.14 -4.62
CA ALA A 104 33.70 9.36 -4.49
C ALA A 104 34.85 9.31 -5.52
N ILE A 105 34.53 9.55 -6.80
CA ILE A 105 35.54 9.97 -7.76
C ILE A 105 35.81 11.46 -7.58
N HIS A 106 37.09 11.80 -7.49
CA HIS A 106 37.68 13.15 -7.52
C HIS A 106 37.45 14.08 -6.33
N THR A 107 38.36 14.01 -5.36
CA THR A 107 39.00 15.22 -4.82
C THR A 107 40.47 15.23 -5.23
N ALA A 108 40.77 15.85 -6.38
CA ALA A 108 42.05 16.53 -6.55
C ALA A 108 41.93 17.90 -5.86
N PRO A 109 42.93 18.28 -5.05
CA PRO A 109 43.52 19.59 -5.27
C PRO A 109 45.05 19.54 -5.19
N GLY A 110 45.67 20.25 -6.15
CA GLY A 110 46.90 21.06 -6.00
C GLY A 110 48.14 20.39 -5.44
#